data_AF-A0A662UG05-F1
#
_entry.id   AF-A0A662UG05-F1
#
_cell.length_a   1.000
_cell.length_b   1.000
_cell.length_c   1.000
_cell.angle_alpha   90.00
_cell.angle_beta   90.00
_cell.angle_gamma   90.00
#
_symmetry.space_group_name_H-M   'P 1'
#
loop_
_entity.id
_entity.type
_entity.pdbx_description
1 polymer ?
#
loop_
_entity_poly.entity_id
_entity_poly.type
_entity_poly.pdbx_seq_one_letter_code
_entity_poly.pdbx_strand_id
1 'polypeptide(L)'
;MIEESRHWLDIEVGMKVYGRPDAYLGESVKVELSPTNFMVFEVGREGEVASPLDQEAPEVVCRGREYLEYVMCKIEMPTIDAVRGVEKALTVKVNFAGLKDTNAFTCQFITMRCSPGRRFRTFYMLHDGRVRLYYRGRSVTPLRRGDLEGNLFEVFIEIGSEADAARVRDVVEEVLPKKPFPNFYGYQRFGVRRPTTHKIGRYVIEGKWSEAVNMIIGHPLDTEPSNVKEARKLYDEGRWRDSLRKFPKGMWIERKVLSELIKGTSPKKALMSLGPQLLRLYAEAFQAYLFNISLSDALITEGSVEKLMSKCEVFPLPYPGLGKDPCSGHILKVVRDFGISEDAPGARYLRKGVRDVYFMVEAPKFFQGEGGRPSVRFKLKPSVYATVMLREMLRTNLIM
;
A
#
# COMPACT_ATOMS: atom_id res chain seq x y z
N MET A 1 1.01 -20.34 -18.46
CA MET A 1 0.79 -19.42 -19.61
C MET A 1 0.50 -18.04 -19.04
N ILE A 2 0.86 -16.99 -19.77
CA ILE A 2 0.56 -15.59 -19.41
C ILE A 2 -0.64 -15.14 -20.23
N GLU A 3 -1.55 -14.41 -19.60
CA GLU A 3 -2.72 -13.83 -20.28
C GLU A 3 -2.70 -12.31 -20.19
N GLU A 4 -3.24 -11.62 -21.17
CA GLU A 4 -3.34 -10.15 -21.13
C GLU A 4 -4.39 -9.69 -20.13
N SER A 5 -4.08 -8.64 -19.37
CA SER A 5 -5.09 -7.94 -18.59
C SER A 5 -5.88 -6.99 -19.48
N ARG A 6 -7.20 -7.12 -19.41
CA ARG A 6 -8.15 -6.23 -20.08
C ARG A 6 -8.67 -5.14 -19.15
N HIS A 7 -8.23 -5.15 -17.91
CA HIS A 7 -8.76 -4.28 -16.88
C HIS A 7 -8.06 -2.91 -16.94
N TRP A 8 -8.83 -1.83 -17.14
CA TRP A 8 -8.26 -0.50 -17.41
C TRP A 8 -7.31 -0.03 -16.30
N LEU A 9 -7.66 -0.27 -15.03
CA LEU A 9 -6.85 0.15 -13.90
C LEU A 9 -5.53 -0.62 -13.83
N ASP A 10 -5.50 -1.87 -14.29
CA ASP A 10 -4.29 -2.68 -14.33
C ASP A 10 -3.31 -2.09 -15.34
N ILE A 11 -3.82 -1.79 -16.52
CA ILE A 11 -3.07 -1.19 -17.62
C ILE A 11 -2.51 0.17 -17.19
N GLU A 12 -3.35 0.98 -16.53
CA GLU A 12 -3.00 2.31 -16.01
C GLU A 12 -1.83 2.28 -15.01
N VAL A 13 -1.67 1.19 -14.27
CA VAL A 13 -0.59 1.01 -13.30
C VAL A 13 0.49 0.01 -13.73
N GLY A 14 0.47 -0.37 -15.00
CA GLY A 14 1.50 -1.19 -15.64
C GLY A 14 1.42 -2.69 -15.37
N MET A 15 0.34 -3.20 -14.79
CA MET A 15 0.08 -4.64 -14.60
C MET A 15 -0.60 -5.22 -15.84
N LYS A 16 0.13 -5.33 -16.96
CA LYS A 16 -0.49 -5.61 -18.28
C LYS A 16 -0.91 -7.07 -18.48
N VAL A 17 -0.57 -7.96 -17.55
CA VAL A 17 -0.80 -9.41 -17.70
C VAL A 17 -1.27 -10.07 -16.42
N TYR A 18 -1.90 -11.24 -16.55
CA TYR A 18 -2.13 -12.21 -15.49
C TYR A 18 -1.07 -13.30 -15.59
N GLY A 19 -0.37 -13.54 -14.48
CA GLY A 19 0.65 -14.57 -14.36
C GLY A 19 0.10 -15.95 -13.95
N ARG A 20 -1.14 -16.00 -13.46
CA ARG A 20 -1.78 -17.20 -12.90
C ARG A 20 -3.20 -17.44 -13.42
N PRO A 21 -3.36 -17.82 -14.70
CA PRO A 21 -4.67 -18.27 -15.19
C PRO A 21 -5.24 -19.48 -14.48
N ASP A 22 -4.38 -20.33 -13.92
CA ASP A 22 -4.73 -21.49 -13.11
C ASP A 22 -5.29 -21.14 -11.71
N ALA A 23 -5.18 -19.88 -11.28
CA ALA A 23 -5.76 -19.40 -10.03
C ALA A 23 -7.11 -18.69 -10.21
N TYR A 24 -7.61 -18.55 -11.45
CA TYR A 24 -8.84 -17.80 -11.72
C TYR A 24 -10.09 -18.53 -11.19
N LEU A 25 -10.92 -17.80 -10.44
CA LEU A 25 -12.09 -18.33 -9.73
C LEU A 25 -13.41 -18.18 -10.49
N GLY A 26 -13.43 -17.43 -11.59
CA GLY A 26 -14.66 -17.10 -12.30
C GLY A 26 -15.36 -15.84 -11.78
N GLU A 27 -16.34 -15.35 -12.53
CA GLU A 27 -17.03 -14.06 -12.28
C GLU A 27 -18.06 -14.11 -11.13
N SER A 28 -18.50 -15.32 -10.75
CA SER A 28 -19.47 -15.54 -9.67
C SER A 28 -18.84 -15.42 -8.28
N VAL A 29 -17.51 -15.40 -8.19
CA VAL A 29 -16.78 -15.20 -6.93
C VAL A 29 -16.33 -13.74 -6.83
N LYS A 30 -16.68 -13.08 -5.73
CA LYS A 30 -16.40 -11.65 -5.54
C LYS A 30 -15.76 -11.36 -4.19
N VAL A 31 -14.99 -10.28 -4.16
CA VAL A 31 -14.43 -9.70 -2.93
C VAL A 31 -14.63 -8.20 -2.99
N GLU A 32 -15.25 -7.65 -1.95
CA GLU A 32 -15.31 -6.20 -1.72
C GLU A 32 -14.33 -5.84 -0.61
N LEU A 33 -13.39 -4.93 -0.89
CA LEU A 33 -12.42 -4.47 0.11
C LEU A 33 -13.04 -3.43 1.04
N SER A 34 -13.48 -3.89 2.21
CA SER A 34 -14.01 -3.06 3.30
C SER A 34 -13.48 -3.54 4.65
N PRO A 35 -13.56 -2.74 5.73
CA PRO A 35 -13.10 -3.19 7.05
C PRO A 35 -13.78 -4.44 7.59
N THR A 36 -15.00 -4.75 7.13
CA THR A 36 -15.74 -5.95 7.52
C THR A 36 -15.40 -7.17 6.67
N ASN A 37 -14.76 -6.95 5.52
CA ASN A 37 -14.49 -7.97 4.51
C ASN A 37 -12.99 -8.23 4.30
N PHE A 38 -12.13 -7.31 4.75
CA PHE A 38 -10.69 -7.34 4.54
C PHE A 38 -9.95 -6.96 5.82
N MET A 39 -9.38 -7.97 6.46
CA MET A 39 -8.65 -7.84 7.72
C MET A 39 -7.17 -8.16 7.52
N VAL A 40 -6.32 -7.34 8.15
CA VAL A 40 -4.86 -7.46 8.04
C VAL A 40 -4.23 -7.43 9.43
N PHE A 41 -3.54 -8.50 9.78
CA PHE A 41 -2.86 -8.63 11.06
C PHE A 41 -1.35 -8.72 10.83
N GLU A 42 -0.57 -7.85 11.46
CA GLU A 42 0.89 -7.91 11.37
C GLU A 42 1.40 -9.22 11.99
N VAL A 43 2.32 -9.89 11.29
CA VAL A 43 3.09 -11.01 11.85
C VAL A 43 4.43 -10.46 12.34
N GLY A 44 4.65 -10.54 13.65
CA GLY A 44 5.89 -10.08 14.29
C GLY A 44 7.07 -10.98 13.96
N ARG A 45 8.24 -10.69 14.53
CA ARG A 45 9.49 -11.39 14.15
C ARG A 45 9.58 -12.81 14.68
N GLU A 46 8.80 -13.15 15.69
CA GLU A 46 8.75 -14.48 16.31
C GLU A 46 7.48 -15.23 15.85
N GLY A 47 6.85 -14.79 14.75
CA GLY A 47 5.64 -15.39 14.20
C GLY A 47 4.35 -15.00 14.95
N GLU A 48 4.42 -14.10 15.93
CA GLU A 48 3.25 -13.63 16.66
C GLU A 48 2.28 -12.87 15.75
N VAL A 49 0.97 -13.00 15.96
CA VAL A 49 -0.03 -12.28 15.17
C VAL A 49 -0.61 -11.15 16.00
N ALA A 50 -0.47 -9.91 15.52
CA ALA A 50 -1.06 -8.73 16.12
C ALA A 50 -2.59 -8.80 15.99
N SER A 51 -3.28 -9.31 17.01
CA SER A 51 -4.75 -9.44 17.05
C SER A 51 -5.31 -8.69 18.28
N PRO A 52 -6.61 -8.34 18.27
CA PRO A 52 -7.26 -7.81 19.48
C PRO A 52 -7.03 -8.75 20.66
N LEU A 53 -6.76 -8.18 21.84
CA LEU A 53 -6.54 -8.94 23.06
C LEU A 53 -7.66 -8.64 24.05
N ASP A 54 -8.25 -9.69 24.62
CA ASP A 54 -9.18 -9.56 25.75
C ASP A 54 -8.34 -9.40 27.02
N GLN A 55 -8.12 -8.16 27.45
CA GLN A 55 -7.44 -7.88 28.71
C GLN A 55 -8.16 -6.80 29.49
N GLU A 56 -8.84 -7.22 30.56
CA GLU A 56 -9.13 -6.36 31.70
C GLU A 56 -7.97 -6.50 32.70
N ALA A 57 -7.10 -5.51 32.74
CA ALA A 57 -5.96 -5.52 33.65
C ALA A 57 -5.69 -4.11 34.21
N PRO A 58 -5.09 -4.01 35.41
CA PRO A 58 -4.77 -2.73 36.04
C PRO A 58 -3.76 -1.92 35.21
N GLU A 59 -3.70 -0.62 35.47
CA GLU A 59 -2.76 0.28 34.79
C GLU A 59 -1.31 -0.22 34.84
N VAL A 60 -0.60 -0.04 33.74
CA VAL A 60 0.83 -0.33 33.62
C VAL A 60 1.61 0.87 34.12
N VAL A 61 2.39 0.66 35.20
CA VAL A 61 3.33 1.66 35.71
C VAL A 61 4.71 1.41 35.12
N CYS A 62 5.33 2.46 34.61
CA CYS A 62 6.64 2.38 34.00
C CYS A 62 7.78 2.46 35.01
N ARG A 63 8.74 1.56 34.84
CA ARG A 63 9.96 1.34 35.61
C ARG A 63 11.16 2.11 35.02
N GLY A 64 11.11 2.46 33.73
CA GLY A 64 12.11 3.29 33.05
C GLY A 64 12.99 2.55 32.04
N ARG A 65 13.47 3.29 31.02
CA ARG A 65 14.26 2.79 29.87
C ARG A 65 13.59 1.66 29.07
N GLU A 66 12.30 1.45 29.27
CA GLU A 66 11.50 0.47 28.56
C GLU A 66 10.64 1.12 27.48
N TYR A 67 10.24 0.30 26.53
CA TYR A 67 9.14 0.57 25.62
C TYR A 67 7.96 -0.27 26.07
N LEU A 68 6.78 0.34 26.12
CA LEU A 68 5.54 -0.42 26.21
C LEU A 68 5.16 -0.85 24.81
N GLU A 69 4.75 -2.11 24.68
CA GLU A 69 4.26 -2.66 23.44
C GLU A 69 2.73 -2.78 23.50
N TYR A 70 2.08 -2.30 22.44
CA TYR A 70 0.65 -2.44 22.23
C TYR A 70 0.38 -3.04 20.87
N VAL A 71 -0.72 -3.78 20.76
CA VAL A 71 -1.39 -4.00 19.48
C VAL A 71 -2.29 -2.80 19.22
N MET A 72 -2.03 -2.08 18.12
CA MET A 72 -2.89 -1.02 17.62
C MET A 72 -3.76 -1.57 16.50
N CYS A 73 -5.07 -1.62 16.72
CA CYS A 73 -6.06 -1.91 15.70
C CYS A 73 -6.72 -0.63 15.20
N LYS A 74 -6.90 -0.51 13.89
CA LYS A 74 -7.55 0.64 13.25
C LYS A 74 -8.56 0.21 12.19
N ILE A 75 -9.60 1.04 11.99
CA ILE A 75 -10.66 0.87 11.00
C ILE A 75 -10.64 2.08 10.06
N GLU A 76 -10.58 1.87 8.74
CA GLU A 76 -10.77 2.92 7.73
C GLU A 76 -9.90 4.18 7.91
N MET A 77 -8.69 3.99 8.42
CA MET A 77 -7.80 5.08 8.79
C MET A 77 -6.38 4.82 8.26
N PRO A 78 -5.70 5.84 7.69
CA PRO A 78 -4.28 5.74 7.38
C PRO A 78 -3.45 5.51 8.65
N THR A 79 -2.45 4.64 8.57
CA THR A 79 -1.58 4.30 9.71
C THR A 79 -0.95 5.55 10.35
N ILE A 80 -0.51 6.51 9.52
CA ILE A 80 0.13 7.75 10.00
C ILE A 80 -0.85 8.60 10.83
N ASP A 81 -2.12 8.65 10.42
CA ASP A 81 -3.13 9.44 11.13
C ASP A 81 -3.54 8.76 12.44
N ALA A 82 -3.68 7.44 12.44
CA ALA A 82 -3.91 6.66 13.66
C ALA A 82 -2.77 6.87 14.67
N VAL A 83 -1.52 6.77 14.21
CA VAL A 83 -0.32 7.01 15.04
C VAL A 83 -0.32 8.43 15.60
N ARG A 84 -0.57 9.45 14.78
CA ARG A 84 -0.66 10.85 15.26
C ARG A 84 -1.76 11.03 16.30
N GLY A 85 -2.89 10.35 16.12
CA GLY A 85 -3.97 10.29 17.09
C GLY A 85 -3.51 9.78 18.45
N VAL A 86 -2.81 8.65 18.45
CA VAL A 86 -2.21 8.05 19.64
C VAL A 86 -1.17 8.97 20.28
N GLU A 87 -0.23 9.50 19.49
CA GLU A 87 0.84 10.39 19.96
C GLU A 87 0.27 11.65 20.62
N LYS A 88 -0.81 12.22 20.06
CA LYS A 88 -1.49 13.38 20.64
C LYS A 88 -2.24 13.02 21.92
N ALA A 89 -3.07 11.97 21.88
CA ALA A 89 -3.90 11.58 23.02
C ALA A 89 -3.06 11.13 24.22
N LEU A 90 -1.96 10.45 23.96
CA LEU A 90 -1.09 9.88 24.99
C LEU A 90 0.23 10.62 25.13
N THR A 91 0.47 11.77 24.47
CA THR A 91 1.70 12.57 24.62
C THR A 91 2.97 11.70 24.63
N VAL A 92 3.15 10.89 23.60
CA VAL A 92 4.31 10.00 23.41
C VAL A 92 4.78 10.06 21.96
N LYS A 93 5.97 9.50 21.72
CA LYS A 93 6.38 9.05 20.39
C LYS A 93 6.01 7.58 20.22
N VAL A 94 5.44 7.25 19.07
CA VAL A 94 5.06 5.88 18.69
C VAL A 94 5.97 5.39 17.57
N ASN A 95 6.48 4.17 17.70
CA ASN A 95 7.26 3.49 16.66
C ASN A 95 6.53 2.23 16.18
N PHE A 96 6.70 1.88 14.92
CA PHE A 96 5.96 0.80 14.26
C PHE A 96 6.72 0.25 13.04
N ALA A 97 6.43 -1.00 12.66
CA ALA A 97 7.22 -1.72 11.66
C ALA A 97 6.82 -1.42 10.20
N GLY A 98 5.53 -1.25 9.93
CA GLY A 98 5.01 -1.05 8.57
C GLY A 98 3.75 -0.17 8.52
N LEU A 99 3.47 0.39 7.34
CA LEU A 99 2.15 0.95 7.06
C LEU A 99 1.20 -0.21 6.73
N LYS A 100 -0.06 -0.10 7.16
CA LYS A 100 -1.14 -1.05 6.84
C LYS A 100 -2.22 -0.38 6.00
N ASP A 101 -3.00 -1.19 5.28
CA ASP A 101 -4.08 -0.77 4.40
C ASP A 101 -5.08 0.17 5.08
N THR A 102 -5.54 1.21 4.38
CA THR A 102 -6.51 2.16 4.93
C THR A 102 -7.92 1.57 4.94
N ASN A 103 -8.39 1.02 3.81
CA ASN A 103 -9.74 0.48 3.64
C ASN A 103 -9.83 -0.96 4.16
N ALA A 104 -9.55 -1.14 5.44
CA ALA A 104 -9.40 -2.44 6.07
C ALA A 104 -9.59 -2.33 7.59
N PHE A 105 -9.85 -3.47 8.23
CA PHE A 105 -9.57 -3.62 9.65
C PHE A 105 -8.14 -4.10 9.80
N THR A 106 -7.28 -3.32 10.45
CA THR A 106 -5.86 -3.69 10.54
C THR A 106 -5.36 -3.63 11.96
N CYS A 107 -4.60 -4.64 12.39
CA CYS A 107 -3.92 -4.65 13.67
C CYS A 107 -2.41 -4.78 13.46
N GLN A 108 -1.63 -3.99 14.19
CA GLN A 108 -0.17 -3.98 14.10
C GLN A 108 0.48 -3.74 15.46
N PHE A 109 1.73 -4.16 15.62
CA PHE A 109 2.47 -3.83 16.82
C PHE A 109 2.95 -2.38 16.77
N ILE A 110 2.87 -1.72 17.92
CA ILE A 110 3.45 -0.40 18.15
C ILE A 110 4.24 -0.40 19.46
N THR A 111 5.28 0.43 19.52
CA THR A 111 6.08 0.62 20.73
C THR A 111 6.12 2.09 21.12
N MET A 112 5.94 2.35 22.41
CA MET A 112 5.88 3.68 22.99
C MET A 112 6.95 3.79 24.06
N ARG A 113 7.85 4.77 23.94
CA ARG A 113 8.88 4.97 24.95
C ARG A 113 8.21 5.39 26.26
N CYS A 114 8.55 4.70 27.34
CA CYS A 114 8.00 5.03 28.65
C CYS A 114 9.03 5.65 29.59
N SER A 115 8.61 6.73 30.27
CA SER A 115 9.36 7.37 31.33
C SER A 115 8.97 6.78 32.69
N PRO A 116 9.91 6.64 33.66
CA PRO A 116 9.63 6.13 34.99
C PRO A 116 8.45 6.84 35.67
N GLY A 117 7.63 6.10 36.42
CA GLY A 117 6.49 6.61 37.20
C GLY A 117 5.25 6.94 36.37
N ARG A 118 5.35 6.99 35.04
CA ARG A 118 4.21 7.22 34.16
C ARG A 118 3.28 6.00 34.13
N ARG A 119 1.96 6.25 34.11
CA ARG A 119 0.93 5.22 34.04
C ARG A 119 0.26 5.18 32.68
N PHE A 120 -0.02 3.98 32.19
CA PHE A 120 -0.80 3.74 30.99
C PHE A 120 -1.90 2.72 31.27
N ARG A 121 -3.02 2.83 30.55
CA ARG A 121 -4.10 1.85 30.59
C ARG A 121 -3.74 0.67 29.71
N THR A 122 -4.27 -0.49 30.05
CA THR A 122 -4.13 -1.72 29.27
C THR A 122 -5.00 -1.70 28.01
N PHE A 123 -6.04 -0.87 27.99
CA PHE A 123 -6.89 -0.63 26.84
C PHE A 123 -7.15 0.87 26.61
N TYR A 124 -7.10 1.29 25.34
CA TYR A 124 -7.52 2.62 24.92
C TYR A 124 -8.47 2.53 23.73
N MET A 125 -9.51 3.35 23.76
CA MET A 125 -10.40 3.59 22.63
C MET A 125 -10.30 5.06 22.23
N LEU A 126 -9.86 5.31 20.99
CA LEU A 126 -9.60 6.65 20.45
C LEU A 126 -10.36 6.84 19.13
N HIS A 127 -10.55 8.10 18.71
CA HIS A 127 -11.21 8.45 17.44
C HIS A 127 -12.58 7.78 17.24
N ASP A 128 -13.43 7.85 18.26
CA ASP A 128 -14.78 7.27 18.27
C ASP A 128 -14.75 5.74 18.02
N GLY A 129 -13.74 5.06 18.59
CA GLY A 129 -13.58 3.61 18.48
C GLY A 129 -12.85 3.13 17.24
N ARG A 130 -12.46 4.02 16.32
CA ARG A 130 -11.71 3.65 15.11
C ARG A 130 -10.27 3.28 15.36
N VAL A 131 -9.70 3.67 16.51
CA VAL A 131 -8.36 3.26 16.93
C VAL A 131 -8.45 2.65 18.31
N ARG A 132 -8.01 1.39 18.44
CA ARG A 132 -8.00 0.63 19.69
C ARG A 132 -6.58 0.18 20.00
N LEU A 133 -6.14 0.37 21.24
CA LEU A 133 -4.84 -0.09 21.71
C LEU A 133 -5.04 -1.16 22.76
N TYR A 134 -4.36 -2.29 22.61
CA TYR A 134 -4.35 -3.40 23.55
C TYR A 134 -2.94 -3.61 24.05
N TYR A 135 -2.72 -3.51 25.36
CA TYR A 135 -1.41 -3.72 25.95
C TYR A 135 -0.96 -5.16 25.75
N ARG A 136 0.25 -5.35 25.22
CA ARG A 136 0.83 -6.67 24.98
C ARG A 136 1.95 -6.98 25.97
N GLY A 137 2.75 -5.98 26.33
CA GLY A 137 3.90 -6.21 27.20
C GLY A 137 4.94 -5.10 27.17
N ARG A 138 6.18 -5.48 27.44
CA ARG A 138 7.34 -4.58 27.51
C ARG A 138 8.40 -5.02 26.51
N SER A 139 9.12 -4.06 25.96
CA SER A 139 10.30 -4.28 25.13
C SER A 139 11.44 -3.35 25.55
N VAL A 140 12.67 -3.78 25.32
CA VAL A 140 13.88 -2.97 25.58
C VAL A 140 14.24 -2.09 24.38
N THR A 141 13.69 -2.36 23.20
CA THR A 141 13.98 -1.64 21.96
C THR A 141 12.70 -1.14 21.28
N PRO A 142 12.75 0.01 20.58
CA PRO A 142 11.64 0.42 19.74
C PRO A 142 11.54 -0.48 18.50
N LEU A 143 10.33 -0.66 18.00
CA LEU A 143 10.09 -1.17 16.66
C LEU A 143 10.68 -0.21 15.62
N ARG A 144 11.35 -0.77 14.62
CA ARG A 144 11.91 -0.09 13.46
C ARG A 144 11.20 -0.53 12.19
N ARG A 145 11.35 0.25 11.13
CA ARG A 145 10.78 -0.10 9.82
C ARG A 145 11.36 -1.43 9.33
N GLY A 146 10.49 -2.34 8.94
CA GLY A 146 10.88 -3.70 8.52
C GLY A 146 10.94 -4.73 9.65
N ASP A 147 10.61 -4.36 10.90
CA ASP A 147 10.59 -5.27 12.04
C ASP A 147 9.33 -6.15 12.07
N LEU A 148 9.05 -6.85 10.98
CA LEU A 148 7.91 -7.76 10.84
C LEU A 148 8.29 -8.91 9.89
N GLU A 149 7.73 -10.09 10.13
CA GLU A 149 7.88 -11.24 9.24
C GLU A 149 6.92 -11.14 8.05
N GLY A 150 5.78 -10.47 8.21
CA GLY A 150 4.79 -10.36 7.15
C GLY A 150 3.45 -9.86 7.65
N ASN A 151 2.40 -10.21 6.91
CA ASN A 151 1.02 -9.93 7.28
C ASN A 151 0.16 -11.17 7.04
N LEU A 152 -0.70 -11.47 8.01
CA LEU A 152 -1.79 -12.41 7.89
C LEU A 152 -3.01 -11.64 7.37
N PHE A 153 -3.58 -12.12 6.28
CA PHE A 153 -4.80 -11.59 5.68
C PHE A 153 -5.94 -12.54 5.96
N GLU A 154 -7.09 -11.97 6.26
CA GLU A 154 -8.38 -12.66 6.24
C GLU A 154 -9.31 -11.88 5.35
N VAL A 155 -9.86 -12.58 4.36
CA VAL A 155 -10.66 -11.97 3.30
C VAL A 155 -11.96 -12.75 3.20
N PHE A 156 -13.07 -12.06 3.42
CA PHE A 156 -14.39 -12.61 3.15
C PHE A 156 -14.63 -12.64 1.65
N ILE A 157 -15.20 -13.75 1.18
CA ILE A 157 -15.46 -13.98 -0.24
C ILE A 157 -16.95 -14.26 -0.43
N GLU A 158 -17.55 -13.58 -1.40
CA GLU A 158 -18.91 -13.87 -1.85
C GLU A 158 -18.88 -15.00 -2.86
N ILE A 159 -19.68 -16.03 -2.62
CA ILE A 159 -19.72 -17.26 -3.41
C ILE A 159 -21.13 -17.46 -3.95
N GLY A 160 -21.25 -17.64 -5.27
CA GLY A 160 -22.54 -17.80 -5.94
C GLY A 160 -23.13 -19.21 -5.88
N SER A 161 -22.33 -20.25 -5.60
CA SER A 161 -22.77 -21.64 -5.61
C SER A 161 -21.84 -22.57 -4.82
N GLU A 162 -22.32 -23.78 -4.47
CA GLU A 162 -21.46 -24.84 -3.88
C GLU A 162 -20.32 -25.25 -4.81
N ALA A 163 -20.54 -25.24 -6.13
CA ALA A 163 -19.49 -25.50 -7.11
C ALA A 163 -18.38 -24.44 -7.06
N ASP A 164 -18.75 -23.17 -6.83
CA ASP A 164 -17.78 -22.10 -6.63
C ASP A 164 -17.05 -22.25 -5.29
N ALA A 165 -17.72 -22.70 -4.23
CA ALA A 165 -17.06 -23.00 -2.96
C ALA A 165 -16.01 -24.10 -3.08
N ALA A 166 -16.31 -25.18 -3.82
CA ALA A 166 -15.36 -26.23 -4.14
C ALA A 166 -14.17 -25.69 -4.94
N ARG A 167 -14.42 -24.89 -5.98
CA ARG A 167 -13.38 -24.26 -6.80
C ARG A 167 -12.47 -23.33 -5.98
N VAL A 168 -13.04 -22.52 -5.09
CA VAL A 168 -12.29 -21.65 -4.18
C VAL A 168 -11.40 -22.50 -3.27
N ARG A 169 -11.95 -23.56 -2.67
CA ARG A 169 -11.19 -24.49 -1.84
C ARG A 169 -9.99 -25.06 -2.59
N ASP A 170 -10.23 -25.62 -3.78
CA ASP A 170 -9.19 -26.25 -4.59
C ASP A 170 -8.07 -25.26 -4.95
N VAL A 171 -8.42 -24.06 -5.43
CA VAL A 171 -7.42 -23.03 -5.74
C VAL A 171 -6.64 -22.62 -4.49
N VAL A 172 -7.33 -22.36 -3.38
CA VAL A 172 -6.72 -21.88 -2.13
C VAL A 172 -5.80 -22.92 -1.50
N GLU A 173 -6.19 -24.18 -1.50
CA GLU A 173 -5.47 -25.24 -0.78
C GLU A 173 -4.45 -25.96 -1.68
N GLU A 174 -4.67 -26.04 -3.00
CA GLU A 174 -3.79 -26.78 -3.91
C GLU A 174 -2.93 -25.88 -4.83
N VAL A 175 -3.42 -24.70 -5.23
CA VAL A 175 -2.69 -23.82 -6.16
C VAL A 175 -1.86 -22.78 -5.41
N LEU A 176 -2.49 -21.99 -4.53
CA LEU A 176 -1.82 -20.88 -3.82
C LEU A 176 -0.52 -21.27 -3.10
N PRO A 177 -0.43 -22.39 -2.35
CA PRO A 177 0.79 -22.70 -1.60
C PRO A 177 1.93 -23.24 -2.50
N LYS A 178 1.62 -23.69 -3.72
CA LYS A 178 2.56 -24.39 -4.60
C LYS A 178 3.03 -23.54 -5.78
N LYS A 179 2.33 -22.42 -6.08
CA LYS A 179 2.58 -21.60 -7.27
C LYS A 179 3.08 -20.20 -6.93
N PRO A 180 4.18 -19.71 -7.54
CA PRO A 180 4.67 -18.35 -7.31
C PRO A 180 3.81 -17.30 -8.02
N PHE A 181 3.42 -16.20 -7.38
CA PHE A 181 2.65 -15.13 -8.00
C PHE A 181 3.56 -14.00 -8.49
N PRO A 182 3.22 -13.27 -9.58
CA PRO A 182 4.02 -12.12 -10.01
C PRO A 182 3.96 -11.00 -8.97
N ASN A 183 5.11 -10.46 -8.56
CA ASN A 183 5.22 -9.52 -7.43
C ASN A 183 5.10 -8.05 -7.85
N PHE A 184 4.02 -7.74 -8.56
CA PHE A 184 3.68 -6.36 -8.91
C PHE A 184 3.53 -5.46 -7.68
N TYR A 185 3.76 -4.16 -7.86
CA TYR A 185 3.25 -3.17 -6.94
C TYR A 185 1.73 -3.04 -7.10
N GLY A 186 0.99 -3.20 -6.02
CA GLY A 186 -0.47 -3.10 -6.02
C GLY A 186 -0.99 -1.66 -6.19
N TYR A 187 -2.27 -1.53 -6.51
CA TYR A 187 -2.95 -0.26 -6.77
C TYR A 187 -2.76 0.80 -5.67
N GLN A 188 -2.68 0.37 -4.41
CA GLN A 188 -2.48 1.25 -3.26
C GLN A 188 -1.19 2.09 -3.37
N ARG A 189 -0.17 1.58 -4.08
CA ARG A 189 1.08 2.31 -4.33
C ARG A 189 0.89 3.52 -5.25
N PHE A 190 -0.16 3.48 -6.08
CA PHE A 190 -0.46 4.49 -7.08
C PHE A 190 -1.58 5.46 -6.65
N GLY A 191 -2.29 5.10 -5.57
CA GLY A 191 -3.43 5.84 -5.04
C GLY A 191 -4.74 5.13 -5.36
N VAL A 192 -5.42 4.62 -4.34
CA VAL A 192 -6.64 3.80 -4.44
C VAL A 192 -7.77 4.53 -5.18
N ARG A 193 -8.12 5.74 -4.73
CA ARG A 193 -9.20 6.55 -5.35
C ARG A 193 -8.76 7.31 -6.60
N ARG A 194 -7.46 7.62 -6.68
CA ARG A 194 -6.86 8.45 -7.72
C ARG A 194 -5.48 7.89 -8.06
N PRO A 195 -5.37 6.98 -9.04
CA PRO A 195 -4.13 6.27 -9.36
C PRO A 195 -3.11 7.16 -10.09
N THR A 196 -2.87 8.38 -9.63
CA THR A 196 -2.03 9.39 -10.30
C THR A 196 -0.67 9.58 -9.62
N THR A 197 -0.39 8.88 -8.52
CA THR A 197 0.83 9.10 -7.70
C THR A 197 2.10 8.91 -8.53
N HIS A 198 2.13 7.91 -9.42
CA HIS A 198 3.25 7.68 -10.32
C HIS A 198 3.39 8.75 -11.41
N LYS A 199 2.28 9.33 -11.89
CA LYS A 199 2.30 10.45 -12.85
C LYS A 199 2.90 11.71 -12.22
N ILE A 200 2.51 12.01 -10.99
CA ILE A 200 3.13 13.09 -10.19
C ILE A 200 4.63 12.80 -10.02
N GLY A 201 5.00 11.56 -9.69
CA GLY A 201 6.38 11.12 -9.59
C GLY A 201 7.21 11.36 -10.83
N ARG A 202 6.67 11.02 -12.01
CA ARG A 202 7.30 11.29 -13.30
C ARG A 202 7.62 12.77 -13.48
N TYR A 203 6.63 13.65 -13.26
CA TYR A 203 6.82 15.09 -13.38
C TYR A 203 7.83 15.65 -12.37
N VAL A 204 7.85 15.12 -11.15
CA VAL A 204 8.86 15.47 -10.12
C VAL A 204 10.27 15.09 -10.58
N ILE A 205 10.44 13.91 -11.19
CA ILE A 205 11.73 13.43 -11.69
C ILE A 205 12.22 14.28 -12.86
N GLU A 206 11.35 14.51 -13.84
CA GLU A 206 11.65 15.29 -15.05
C GLU A 206 11.81 16.81 -14.77
N GLY A 207 11.45 17.28 -13.59
CA GLY A 207 11.48 18.70 -13.25
C GLY A 207 10.34 19.52 -13.88
N LYS A 208 9.26 18.85 -14.29
CA LYS A 208 8.02 19.42 -14.81
C LYS A 208 7.11 19.87 -13.66
N TRP A 209 7.56 20.92 -12.95
CA TRP A 209 6.98 21.31 -11.66
C TRP A 209 5.53 21.78 -11.78
N SER A 210 5.18 22.49 -12.85
CA SER A 210 3.82 23.00 -13.07
C SER A 210 2.84 21.85 -13.29
N GLU A 211 3.26 20.84 -14.05
CA GLU A 211 2.49 19.64 -14.35
C GLU A 211 2.31 18.77 -13.11
N ALA A 212 3.34 18.64 -12.27
CA ALA A 212 3.21 17.97 -10.97
C ALA A 212 2.19 18.67 -10.07
N VAL A 213 2.23 20.01 -10.00
CA VAL A 213 1.29 20.82 -9.20
C VAL A 213 -0.14 20.70 -9.74
N ASN A 214 -0.32 20.83 -11.06
CA ASN A 214 -1.62 20.65 -11.71
C ASN A 214 -2.17 19.25 -11.47
N MET A 215 -1.33 18.22 -11.56
CA MET A 215 -1.71 16.86 -11.24
C MET A 215 -2.09 16.69 -9.77
N ILE A 216 -1.49 17.40 -8.81
CA ILE A 216 -1.87 17.31 -7.39
C ILE A 216 -3.22 17.99 -7.14
N ILE A 217 -3.44 19.19 -7.67
CA ILE A 217 -4.57 20.05 -7.28
C ILE A 217 -5.77 19.92 -8.24
N GLY A 218 -5.53 19.89 -9.54
CA GLY A 218 -6.56 19.92 -10.58
C GLY A 218 -7.03 18.53 -11.03
N HIS A 219 -7.63 18.49 -12.23
CA HIS A 219 -8.08 17.29 -12.94
C HIS A 219 -9.07 16.45 -12.10
N PRO A 220 -10.34 16.87 -12.00
CA PRO A 220 -11.37 16.10 -11.29
C PRO A 220 -11.58 14.73 -11.93
N LEU A 221 -11.80 13.72 -11.08
CA LEU A 221 -12.21 12.38 -11.52
C LEU A 221 -13.67 12.12 -11.12
N ASP A 222 -14.40 11.37 -11.94
CA ASP A 222 -15.83 11.11 -11.70
C ASP A 222 -16.11 10.37 -10.39
N THR A 223 -15.17 9.53 -9.96
CA THR A 223 -15.18 8.74 -8.71
C THR A 223 -14.98 9.59 -7.45
N GLU A 224 -14.56 10.85 -7.57
CA GLU A 224 -14.34 11.71 -6.41
C GLU A 224 -15.66 12.28 -5.84
N PRO A 225 -15.72 12.54 -4.52
CA PRO A 225 -16.85 13.25 -3.91
C PRO A 225 -17.12 14.60 -4.58
N SER A 226 -18.39 14.99 -4.68
CA SER A 226 -18.83 16.19 -5.40
C SER A 226 -18.11 17.47 -4.96
N ASN A 227 -17.88 17.63 -3.66
CA ASN A 227 -17.16 18.79 -3.12
C ASN A 227 -15.68 18.82 -3.54
N VAL A 228 -15.04 17.65 -3.67
CA VAL A 228 -13.65 17.54 -4.15
C VAL A 228 -13.60 17.82 -5.65
N LYS A 229 -14.49 17.22 -6.44
CA LYS A 229 -14.59 17.48 -7.89
C LYS A 229 -14.71 18.97 -8.19
N GLU A 230 -15.60 19.66 -7.47
CA GLU A 230 -15.79 21.09 -7.61
C GLU A 230 -14.54 21.89 -7.20
N ALA A 231 -13.87 21.51 -6.11
CA ALA A 231 -12.63 22.18 -5.68
C ALA A 231 -11.53 22.08 -6.74
N ARG A 232 -11.38 20.92 -7.38
CA ARG A 232 -10.41 20.71 -8.48
C ARG A 232 -10.80 21.49 -9.73
N LYS A 233 -12.09 21.47 -10.11
CA LYS A 233 -12.60 22.24 -11.25
C LYS A 233 -12.35 23.75 -11.09
N LEU A 234 -12.63 24.30 -9.91
CA LEU A 234 -12.33 25.71 -9.60
C LEU A 234 -10.84 26.04 -9.72
N TYR A 235 -9.95 25.08 -9.42
CA TYR A 235 -8.51 25.28 -9.64
C TYR A 235 -8.18 25.37 -11.12
N ASP A 236 -8.71 24.43 -11.93
CA ASP A 236 -8.51 24.39 -13.39
C ASP A 236 -9.06 25.66 -14.08
N GLU A 237 -10.11 26.26 -13.53
CA GLU A 237 -10.69 27.55 -13.97
C GLU A 237 -9.90 28.79 -13.51
N GLY A 238 -8.82 28.63 -12.74
CA GLY A 238 -8.03 29.75 -12.20
C GLY A 238 -8.64 30.41 -10.95
N ARG A 239 -9.75 29.91 -10.42
CA ARG A 239 -10.44 30.42 -9.21
C ARG A 239 -9.82 29.87 -7.93
N TRP A 240 -8.51 30.08 -7.75
CA TRP A 240 -7.70 29.41 -6.73
C TRP A 240 -8.16 29.65 -5.29
N ARG A 241 -8.60 30.88 -4.95
CA ARG A 241 -9.09 31.18 -3.60
C ARG A 241 -10.39 30.41 -3.28
N ASP A 242 -11.25 30.24 -4.28
CA ASP A 242 -12.51 29.52 -4.13
C ASP A 242 -12.26 28.02 -4.02
N SER A 243 -11.36 27.50 -4.86
CA SER A 243 -10.85 26.13 -4.80
C SER A 243 -10.30 25.80 -3.39
N LEU A 244 -9.43 26.66 -2.84
CA LEU A 244 -8.85 26.45 -1.51
C LEU A 244 -9.91 26.42 -0.39
N ARG A 245 -10.98 27.22 -0.49
CA ARG A 245 -12.08 27.19 0.48
C ARG A 245 -12.91 25.92 0.35
N LYS A 246 -13.04 25.36 -0.86
CA LYS A 246 -13.84 24.17 -1.15
C LYS A 246 -13.13 22.86 -0.73
N PHE A 247 -11.80 22.80 -0.83
CA PHE A 247 -11.03 21.61 -0.44
C PHE A 247 -11.26 21.22 1.03
N PRO A 248 -11.60 19.95 1.35
CA PRO A 248 -11.70 19.44 2.71
C PRO A 248 -10.43 19.66 3.53
N LYS A 249 -10.57 19.89 4.85
CA LYS A 249 -9.42 20.11 5.76
C LYS A 249 -8.40 18.96 5.74
N GLY A 250 -8.86 17.72 5.50
CA GLY A 250 -8.00 16.54 5.42
C GLY A 250 -7.08 16.49 4.18
N MET A 251 -7.42 17.24 3.11
CA MET A 251 -6.63 17.31 1.87
C MET A 251 -5.49 18.33 2.00
N TRP A 252 -4.62 18.09 2.98
CA TRP A 252 -3.60 19.06 3.39
C TRP A 252 -2.51 19.27 2.33
N ILE A 253 -2.24 18.27 1.48
CA ILE A 253 -1.24 18.36 0.41
C ILE A 253 -1.71 19.39 -0.61
N GLU A 254 -2.91 19.20 -1.16
CA GLU A 254 -3.55 20.08 -2.13
C GLU A 254 -3.68 21.49 -1.57
N ARG A 255 -4.21 21.61 -0.35
CA ARG A 255 -4.38 22.90 0.32
C ARG A 255 -3.06 23.62 0.54
N LYS A 256 -2.00 22.91 0.94
CA LYS A 256 -0.68 23.49 1.18
C LYS A 256 -0.04 24.01 -0.11
N VAL A 257 0.00 23.18 -1.15
CA VAL A 257 0.56 23.60 -2.45
C VAL A 257 -0.23 24.77 -3.02
N LEU A 258 -1.57 24.69 -3.03
CA LEU A 258 -2.43 25.76 -3.53
C LEU A 258 -2.26 27.07 -2.74
N SER A 259 -2.14 26.97 -1.41
CA SER A 259 -1.89 28.15 -0.57
C SER A 259 -0.55 28.82 -0.90
N GLU A 260 0.48 28.06 -1.22
CA GLU A 260 1.77 28.61 -1.63
C GLU A 260 1.68 29.29 -3.00
N LEU A 261 0.93 28.73 -3.96
CA LEU A 261 0.70 29.37 -5.27
C LEU A 261 -0.05 30.69 -5.13
N ILE A 262 -1.07 30.75 -4.28
CA ILE A 262 -1.84 31.99 -4.02
C ILE A 262 -0.96 33.11 -3.45
N LYS A 263 0.11 32.76 -2.72
CA LYS A 263 1.11 33.73 -2.22
C LYS A 263 2.09 34.22 -3.30
N GLY A 264 1.95 33.76 -4.55
CA GLY A 264 2.83 34.10 -5.66
C GLY A 264 4.12 33.28 -5.70
N THR A 265 4.21 32.16 -4.99
CA THR A 265 5.39 31.29 -5.09
C THR A 265 5.37 30.51 -6.41
N SER A 266 6.55 30.21 -6.95
CA SER A 266 6.66 29.40 -8.16
C SER A 266 6.22 27.95 -7.90
N PRO A 267 5.72 27.22 -8.92
CA PRO A 267 5.29 25.82 -8.77
C PRO A 267 6.36 24.92 -8.15
N LYS A 268 7.63 25.12 -8.52
CA LYS A 268 8.77 24.43 -7.91
C LYS A 268 8.84 24.67 -6.40
N LYS A 269 8.78 25.92 -5.95
CA LYS A 269 8.87 26.26 -4.51
C LYS A 269 7.65 25.74 -3.74
N ALA A 270 6.45 25.89 -4.30
CA ALA A 270 5.22 25.37 -3.72
C ALA A 270 5.30 23.84 -3.51
N LEU A 271 5.79 23.11 -4.50
CA LEU A 271 5.96 21.66 -4.42
C LEU A 271 7.06 21.26 -3.42
N MET A 272 8.21 21.96 -3.41
CA MET A 272 9.29 21.70 -2.44
C MET A 272 8.86 21.95 -0.99
N SER A 273 7.87 22.81 -0.76
CA SER A 273 7.30 23.05 0.57
C SER A 273 6.76 21.77 1.24
N LEU A 274 6.38 20.76 0.44
CA LEU A 274 5.91 19.46 0.93
C LEU A 274 6.99 18.64 1.66
N GLY A 275 8.26 18.97 1.43
CA GLY A 275 9.40 18.28 2.02
C GLY A 275 9.87 17.05 1.24
N PRO A 276 11.13 16.63 1.45
CA PRO A 276 11.77 15.61 0.61
C PRO A 276 11.16 14.23 0.75
N GLN A 277 10.54 13.90 1.89
CA GLN A 277 9.94 12.58 2.12
C GLN A 277 8.72 12.35 1.21
N LEU A 278 7.87 13.36 1.03
CA LEU A 278 6.69 13.25 0.17
C LEU A 278 7.09 13.24 -1.31
N LEU A 279 8.09 14.04 -1.71
CA LEU A 279 8.63 13.99 -3.07
C LEU A 279 9.24 12.63 -3.41
N ARG A 280 9.94 12.02 -2.45
CA ARG A 280 10.44 10.66 -2.58
C ARG A 280 9.31 9.66 -2.76
N LEU A 281 8.21 9.78 -2.01
CA LEU A 281 7.05 8.89 -2.19
C LEU A 281 6.50 8.94 -3.63
N TYR A 282 6.37 10.15 -4.20
CA TYR A 282 5.95 10.29 -5.60
C TYR A 282 6.96 9.65 -6.56
N ALA A 283 8.25 9.95 -6.42
CA ALA A 283 9.30 9.37 -7.27
C ALA A 283 9.35 7.84 -7.19
N GLU A 284 9.25 7.26 -5.99
CA GLU A 284 9.24 5.81 -5.80
C GLU A 284 7.94 5.17 -6.33
N ALA A 285 6.81 5.88 -6.39
CA ALA A 285 5.62 5.40 -7.07
C ALA A 285 5.83 5.35 -8.59
N PHE A 286 6.60 6.27 -9.17
CA PHE A 286 7.00 6.16 -10.57
C PHE A 286 7.97 4.99 -10.81
N GLN A 287 8.94 4.76 -9.93
CA GLN A 287 9.79 3.56 -10.01
C GLN A 287 8.96 2.27 -9.93
N ALA A 288 7.95 2.23 -9.05
CA ALA A 288 7.02 1.10 -8.95
C ALA A 288 6.24 0.86 -10.25
N TYR A 289 5.80 1.93 -10.92
CA TYR A 289 5.11 1.83 -12.21
C TYR A 289 6.03 1.24 -13.28
N LEU A 290 7.27 1.75 -13.40
CA LEU A 290 8.26 1.21 -14.34
C LEU A 290 8.58 -0.26 -14.05
N PHE A 291 8.67 -0.63 -12.77
CA PHE A 291 8.89 -2.01 -12.35
C PHE A 291 7.73 -2.90 -12.82
N ASN A 292 6.48 -2.45 -12.67
CA ASN A 292 5.31 -3.20 -13.16
C ASN A 292 5.36 -3.40 -14.68
N ILE A 293 5.72 -2.36 -15.44
CA ILE A 293 5.88 -2.46 -16.89
C ILE A 293 6.98 -3.47 -17.24
N SER A 294 8.14 -3.39 -16.61
CA SER A 294 9.25 -4.33 -16.83
C SER A 294 8.90 -5.76 -16.46
N LEU A 295 8.17 -5.98 -15.36
CA LEU A 295 7.71 -7.30 -14.95
C LEU A 295 6.69 -7.86 -15.95
N SER A 296 5.78 -7.03 -16.46
CA SER A 296 4.85 -7.45 -17.52
C SER A 296 5.57 -7.87 -18.79
N ASP A 297 6.50 -7.04 -19.28
CA ASP A 297 7.31 -7.35 -20.47
C ASP A 297 8.14 -8.63 -20.29
N ALA A 298 8.73 -8.82 -19.10
CA ALA A 298 9.51 -10.01 -18.78
C ALA A 298 8.64 -11.27 -18.73
N LEU A 299 7.46 -11.22 -18.11
CA LEU A 299 6.52 -12.34 -18.09
C LEU A 299 6.07 -12.72 -19.49
N ILE A 300 5.76 -11.75 -20.36
CA ILE A 300 5.42 -12.00 -21.76
C ILE A 300 6.57 -12.70 -22.49
N THR A 301 7.79 -12.21 -22.30
CA THR A 301 9.00 -12.77 -22.94
C THR A 301 9.25 -14.22 -22.50
N GLU A 302 9.08 -14.50 -21.21
CA GLU A 302 9.40 -15.81 -20.62
C GLU A 302 8.24 -16.81 -20.65
N GLY A 303 7.00 -16.35 -20.81
CA GLY A 303 5.79 -17.16 -20.96
C GLY A 303 5.23 -17.79 -19.68
N SER A 304 5.90 -17.63 -18.53
CA SER A 304 5.40 -18.04 -17.21
C SER A 304 6.21 -17.41 -16.07
N VAL A 305 5.61 -17.33 -14.88
CA VAL A 305 6.31 -16.88 -13.66
C VAL A 305 7.46 -17.83 -13.30
N GLU A 306 7.25 -19.15 -13.45
CA GLU A 306 8.26 -20.19 -13.18
C GLU A 306 9.52 -20.03 -14.05
N LYS A 307 9.33 -19.83 -15.36
CA LYS A 307 10.46 -19.61 -16.28
C LYS A 307 11.19 -18.32 -15.94
N LEU A 308 10.46 -17.24 -15.66
CA LEU A 308 11.07 -15.97 -15.26
C LEU A 308 11.89 -16.12 -13.97
N MET A 309 11.34 -16.72 -12.91
CA MET A 309 12.05 -16.85 -11.64
C MET A 309 13.29 -17.74 -11.74
N SER A 310 13.30 -18.73 -12.65
CA SER A 310 14.48 -19.57 -12.88
C SER A 310 15.66 -18.81 -13.49
N LYS A 311 15.41 -17.64 -14.10
CA LYS A 311 16.41 -16.75 -14.68
C LYS A 311 16.72 -15.54 -13.80
N CYS A 312 15.67 -14.97 -13.21
CA CYS A 312 15.72 -13.73 -12.44
C CYS A 312 14.85 -13.86 -11.19
N GLU A 313 15.46 -14.08 -10.03
CA GLU A 313 14.72 -14.06 -8.76
C GLU A 313 14.33 -12.63 -8.36
N VAL A 314 15.19 -11.66 -8.69
CA VAL A 314 15.01 -10.25 -8.38
C VAL A 314 15.25 -9.38 -9.60
N PHE A 315 14.60 -8.23 -9.63
CA PHE A 315 14.98 -7.11 -10.49
C PHE A 315 15.56 -5.97 -9.67
N PRO A 316 16.55 -5.24 -10.22
CA PRO A 316 16.91 -3.94 -9.66
C PRO A 316 15.72 -2.98 -9.78
N LEU A 317 15.61 -2.07 -8.82
CA LEU A 317 14.65 -0.98 -8.93
C LEU A 317 15.00 -0.11 -10.15
N PRO A 318 14.00 0.33 -10.94
CA PRO A 318 14.24 1.14 -12.13
C PRO A 318 15.05 2.39 -11.84
N TYR A 319 16.26 2.42 -12.37
CA TYR A 319 17.22 3.48 -12.16
C TYR A 319 18.06 3.62 -13.46
N PRO A 320 18.37 4.84 -13.93
CA PRO A 320 19.26 4.99 -15.07
C PRO A 320 20.71 4.61 -14.68
N GLY A 321 21.46 3.95 -15.56
CA GLY A 321 22.82 3.49 -15.23
C GLY A 321 22.92 2.13 -14.52
N LEU A 322 21.91 1.26 -14.65
CA LEU A 322 21.99 -0.14 -14.20
C LEU A 322 23.01 -0.95 -15.02
N GLY A 323 23.47 -2.07 -14.43
CA GLY A 323 24.33 -3.05 -15.08
C GLY A 323 23.68 -3.73 -16.30
N LYS A 324 24.46 -4.49 -17.07
CA LYS A 324 24.01 -5.12 -18.32
C LYS A 324 23.68 -6.61 -18.20
N ASP A 325 23.40 -7.11 -16.99
CA ASP A 325 22.94 -8.49 -16.83
C ASP A 325 21.51 -8.67 -17.42
N PRO A 326 21.11 -9.91 -17.76
CA PRO A 326 19.81 -10.16 -18.40
C PRO A 326 18.61 -9.60 -17.62
N CYS A 327 18.64 -9.68 -16.28
CA CYS A 327 17.56 -9.20 -15.42
C CYS A 327 17.49 -7.67 -15.42
N SER A 328 18.64 -7.00 -15.36
CA SER A 328 18.73 -5.55 -15.57
C SER A 328 18.32 -5.13 -16.98
N GLY A 329 18.47 -6.01 -17.99
CA GLY A 329 18.06 -5.77 -19.38
C GLY A 329 16.58 -5.44 -19.53
N HIS A 330 15.70 -6.17 -18.84
CA HIS A 330 14.25 -5.89 -18.83
C HIS A 330 13.92 -4.51 -18.25
N ILE A 331 14.68 -4.07 -17.24
CA ILE A 331 14.49 -2.77 -16.59
C ILE A 331 15.06 -1.64 -17.47
N LEU A 332 16.28 -1.82 -18.00
CA LEU A 332 16.97 -0.82 -18.82
C LEU A 332 16.21 -0.48 -20.09
N LYS A 333 15.57 -1.48 -20.73
CA LYS A 333 14.68 -1.25 -21.87
C LYS A 333 13.60 -0.22 -21.52
N VAL A 334 12.85 -0.48 -20.45
CA VAL A 334 11.76 0.40 -20.00
C VAL A 334 12.28 1.77 -19.55
N VAL A 335 13.38 1.83 -18.81
CA VAL A 335 13.98 3.11 -18.39
C VAL A 335 14.36 3.98 -19.59
N ARG A 336 14.88 3.37 -20.68
CA ARG A 336 15.18 4.08 -21.94
C ARG A 336 13.92 4.51 -22.68
N ASP A 337 12.92 3.65 -22.78
CA ASP A 337 11.65 3.96 -23.45
C ASP A 337 10.93 5.16 -22.80
N PHE A 338 11.07 5.29 -21.48
CA PHE A 338 10.54 6.44 -20.72
C PHE A 338 11.48 7.66 -20.66
N GLY A 339 12.68 7.58 -21.23
CA GLY A 339 13.61 8.71 -21.35
C GLY A 339 14.15 9.24 -20.03
N ILE A 340 14.32 8.37 -19.03
CA ILE A 340 14.75 8.81 -17.68
C ILE A 340 16.27 8.99 -17.66
N SER A 341 16.73 10.19 -17.32
CA SER A 341 18.15 10.54 -17.20
C SER A 341 18.61 10.59 -15.73
N GLU A 342 19.87 10.22 -15.47
CA GLU A 342 20.52 10.45 -14.17
C GLU A 342 20.65 11.94 -13.84
N ASP A 343 20.76 12.79 -14.87
CA ASP A 343 20.90 14.25 -14.72
C ASP A 343 19.55 14.96 -14.48
N ALA A 344 18.44 14.21 -14.48
CA ALA A 344 17.12 14.78 -14.28
C ALA A 344 17.01 15.41 -12.87
N PRO A 345 16.36 16.59 -12.72
CA PRO A 345 16.36 17.33 -11.45
C PRO A 345 15.86 16.53 -10.22
N GLY A 346 14.95 15.58 -10.43
CA GLY A 346 14.42 14.71 -9.38
C GLY A 346 15.02 13.30 -9.34
N ALA A 347 16.03 12.97 -10.16
CA ALA A 347 16.67 11.65 -10.16
C ALA A 347 17.23 11.26 -8.78
N ARG A 348 17.66 12.26 -7.99
CA ARG A 348 18.10 12.08 -6.58
C ARG A 348 17.05 11.46 -5.64
N TYR A 349 15.78 11.46 -6.02
CA TYR A 349 14.70 10.85 -5.24
C TYR A 349 14.51 9.36 -5.56
N LEU A 350 15.10 8.87 -6.65
CA LEU A 350 15.07 7.47 -7.02
C LEU A 350 15.90 6.64 -6.04
N ARG A 351 15.37 5.48 -5.67
CA ARG A 351 16.05 4.53 -4.80
C ARG A 351 16.81 3.50 -5.63
N LYS A 352 18.00 3.14 -5.15
CA LYS A 352 18.74 1.96 -5.60
C LYS A 352 18.40 0.79 -4.68
N GLY A 353 18.32 -0.41 -5.23
CA GLY A 353 17.95 -1.62 -4.52
C GLY A 353 17.42 -2.68 -5.48
N VAL A 354 16.92 -3.78 -4.93
CA VAL A 354 16.31 -4.87 -5.68
C VAL A 354 14.93 -5.20 -5.11
N ARG A 355 14.11 -5.87 -5.90
CA ARG A 355 12.80 -6.41 -5.51
C ARG A 355 12.60 -7.77 -6.18
N ASP A 356 12.07 -8.71 -5.41
CA ASP A 356 11.70 -10.04 -5.92
C ASP A 356 10.67 -9.92 -7.04
N VAL A 357 10.84 -10.70 -8.11
CA VAL A 357 9.90 -10.69 -9.26
C VAL A 357 8.64 -11.51 -8.97
N TYR A 358 8.69 -12.36 -7.94
CA TYR A 358 7.59 -13.24 -7.55
C TYR A 358 7.44 -13.29 -6.02
N PHE A 359 6.32 -13.83 -5.55
CA PHE A 359 6.10 -14.16 -4.15
C PHE A 359 5.36 -15.49 -4.00
N MET A 360 5.50 -16.12 -2.83
CA MET A 360 4.73 -17.31 -2.45
C MET A 360 3.63 -16.93 -1.45
N VAL A 361 2.51 -17.65 -1.49
CA VAL A 361 1.42 -17.51 -0.52
C VAL A 361 1.63 -18.55 0.58
N GLU A 362 1.73 -18.10 1.83
CA GLU A 362 2.05 -18.97 2.95
C GLU A 362 0.79 -19.35 3.74
N ALA A 363 0.67 -20.65 4.07
CA ALA A 363 -0.45 -21.21 4.84
C ALA A 363 -1.85 -20.73 4.40
N PRO A 364 -2.18 -20.75 3.08
CA PRO A 364 -3.52 -20.41 2.62
C PRO A 364 -4.54 -21.44 3.12
N LYS A 365 -5.73 -20.97 3.49
CA LYS A 365 -6.82 -21.82 3.97
C LYS A 365 -8.17 -21.23 3.60
N PHE A 366 -9.07 -22.07 3.09
CA PHE A 366 -10.48 -21.74 2.90
C PHE A 366 -11.31 -22.28 4.07
N PHE A 367 -12.15 -21.44 4.66
CA PHE A 367 -12.91 -21.79 5.86
C PHE A 367 -14.21 -20.98 5.97
N GLN A 368 -15.08 -21.40 6.89
CA GLN A 368 -16.25 -20.61 7.29
C GLN A 368 -15.86 -19.69 8.45
N GLY A 369 -15.84 -18.39 8.18
CA GLY A 369 -15.49 -17.35 9.13
C GLY A 369 -16.67 -16.92 10.02
N GLU A 370 -16.59 -15.69 10.51
CA GLU A 370 -17.62 -15.10 11.37
C GLU A 370 -19.00 -15.13 10.70
N GLY A 371 -20.00 -15.63 11.43
CA GLY A 371 -21.37 -15.79 10.93
C GLY A 371 -21.53 -16.88 9.86
N GLY A 372 -20.56 -17.79 9.71
CA GLY A 372 -20.58 -18.83 8.69
C GLY A 372 -20.34 -18.29 7.28
N ARG A 373 -19.67 -17.13 7.16
CA ARG A 373 -19.35 -16.52 5.86
C ARG A 373 -18.11 -17.16 5.25
N PRO A 374 -18.12 -17.54 3.96
CA PRO A 374 -16.94 -18.08 3.29
C PRO A 374 -15.76 -17.11 3.35
N SER A 375 -14.60 -17.61 3.76
CA SER A 375 -13.42 -16.79 4.05
C SER A 375 -12.14 -17.48 3.62
N VAL A 376 -11.17 -16.68 3.19
CA VAL A 376 -9.81 -17.14 2.89
C VAL A 376 -8.83 -16.45 3.81
N ARG A 377 -7.94 -17.25 4.42
CA ARG A 377 -6.84 -16.77 5.26
C ARG A 377 -5.52 -17.14 4.62
N PHE A 378 -4.55 -16.25 4.63
CA PHE A 378 -3.20 -16.50 4.09
C PHE A 378 -2.18 -15.52 4.65
N LYS A 379 -0.90 -15.88 4.61
CA LYS A 379 0.23 -15.00 4.99
C LYS A 379 1.01 -14.56 3.77
N LEU A 380 1.49 -13.32 3.79
CA LEU A 380 2.43 -12.80 2.80
C LEU A 380 3.60 -12.09 3.48
N LYS A 381 4.79 -12.24 2.89
CA LYS A 381 6.01 -11.54 3.29
C LYS A 381 5.88 -10.02 3.16
N PRO A 382 6.78 -9.23 3.77
CA PRO A 382 6.73 -7.78 3.69
C PRO A 382 6.94 -7.31 2.25
N SER A 383 6.37 -6.16 1.89
CA SER A 383 6.44 -5.58 0.55
C SER A 383 5.70 -6.35 -0.56
N VAL A 384 4.88 -7.35 -0.21
CA VAL A 384 3.95 -8.05 -1.10
C VAL A 384 2.53 -7.49 -0.89
N TYR A 385 1.73 -7.47 -1.96
CA TYR A 385 0.38 -6.89 -1.96
C TYR A 385 -0.67 -8.01 -2.11
N ALA A 386 -1.53 -8.19 -1.09
CA ALA A 386 -2.64 -9.14 -1.16
C ALA A 386 -3.57 -8.86 -2.35
N THR A 387 -3.75 -7.59 -2.72
CA THR A 387 -4.55 -7.19 -3.89
C THR A 387 -3.97 -7.69 -5.21
N VAL A 388 -2.67 -7.98 -5.31
CA VAL A 388 -2.09 -8.57 -6.51
C VAL A 388 -2.45 -10.05 -6.61
N MET A 389 -2.45 -10.79 -5.50
CA MET A 389 -2.94 -12.17 -5.45
C MET A 389 -4.44 -12.23 -5.78
N LEU A 390 -5.25 -11.43 -5.10
CA LEU A 390 -6.69 -11.36 -5.33
C LEU A 390 -7.02 -10.95 -6.78
N ARG A 391 -6.20 -10.08 -7.38
CA ARG A 391 -6.35 -9.67 -8.79
C ARG A 391 -6.19 -10.87 -9.73
N GLU A 392 -5.20 -11.72 -9.51
CA GLU A 392 -5.00 -12.94 -10.32
C GLU A 392 -6.18 -13.90 -10.18
N MET A 393 -6.72 -14.02 -8.96
CA MET A 393 -7.83 -14.93 -8.65
C MET A 393 -9.18 -14.46 -9.18
N LEU A 394 -9.46 -13.16 -9.13
CA LEU A 394 -10.80 -12.62 -9.37
C LEU A 394 -10.91 -11.90 -10.71
N ARG A 395 -9.84 -11.26 -11.19
CA ARG A 395 -9.81 -10.49 -12.44
C ARG A 395 -10.86 -9.38 -12.54
N THR A 396 -11.34 -8.90 -11.39
CA THR A 396 -12.32 -7.80 -11.27
C THR A 396 -11.69 -6.55 -10.66
N ASN A 397 -12.45 -5.46 -10.62
CA ASN A 397 -12.10 -4.26 -9.87
C ASN A 397 -12.11 -4.53 -8.37
N LEU A 398 -10.92 -4.66 -7.78
CA LEU A 398 -10.76 -4.75 -6.32
C LEU A 398 -10.90 -3.42 -5.60
N ILE A 399 -10.67 -2.33 -6.34
CA ILE A 399 -10.55 -0.98 -5.80
C ILE A 399 -11.30 -0.04 -6.72
N MET A 400 -12.51 0.35 -6.33
CA MET A 400 -13.21 1.56 -6.79
C MET A 400 -14.10 2.08 -5.68
#